data_AF-A0A1W9U2L7-F1
#
_entry.id   AF-A0A1W9U2L7-F1
#
_cell.length_a   1.000
_cell.length_b   1.000
_cell.length_c   1.000
_cell.angle_alpha   90.00
_cell.angle_beta   90.00
_cell.angle_gamma   90.00
#
_symmetry.space_group_name_H-M   'P 1'
#
loop_
_entity.id
_entity.type
_entity.pdbx_description
1 polymer ?
#
loop_
_entity_poly.entity_id
_entity_poly.type
_entity_poly.pdbx_seq_one_letter_code
_entity_poly.pdbx_strand_id
1 'polypeptide(L)'
;MKFINRTFIHCFALILLISPAWADNFEGLVPGESCRGEVYQTLGSPLKKNQDAGICWFDPAPFQGKSIKVEFFKSGLLKFLTLEPEQGYSLGQYQDWLGLGNPDKEEVKNGKRHHYYDSKGVTLVQGSLEEGALVTHFGHYRVGNAKLSEQWKAIEEEFHKAKKSKDCAAMNQAWQKGRQKYPKISSFISNQLYWLITCVGEVETDRNELLSLAKKAIELNPADIEYINLGWLYTHLYKDWTKALSAFSNVNLREYPAIHFFLGGCLEKKGVVDKALEHYRDYLKAEPDGKWSTFAQEGVDRL
;
A
#
# COMPACT_ATOMS: atom_id res chain seq x y z
N MET A 1 33.45 13.17 18.19
CA MET A 1 32.16 13.38 18.87
C MET A 1 31.06 12.77 18.00
N LYS A 2 30.80 11.48 18.16
CA LYS A 2 29.75 10.75 17.43
C LYS A 2 28.51 10.71 18.33
N PHE A 3 27.41 11.27 17.87
CA PHE A 3 26.11 11.14 18.53
C PHE A 3 25.68 9.67 18.48
N ILE A 4 25.59 9.05 19.65
CA ILE A 4 25.06 7.69 19.83
C ILE A 4 23.54 7.79 19.71
N ASN A 5 22.99 7.19 18.66
CA ASN A 5 21.56 7.25 18.35
C ASN A 5 20.78 6.32 19.29
N ARG A 6 19.80 6.89 20.00
CA ARG A 6 19.05 6.32 21.13
C ARG A 6 18.06 5.19 20.77
N THR A 7 18.11 4.64 19.57
CA THR A 7 17.11 3.69 19.05
C THR A 7 17.42 2.21 19.32
N PHE A 8 18.59 1.90 19.88
CA PHE A 8 19.12 0.53 19.95
C PHE A 8 18.78 -0.25 21.24
N ILE A 9 17.92 0.28 22.12
CA ILE A 9 17.58 -0.33 23.42
C ILE A 9 16.19 -0.99 23.44
N HIS A 10 15.40 -0.95 22.35
CA HIS A 10 14.02 -1.48 22.36
C HIS A 10 13.86 -2.92 21.86
N CYS A 11 14.85 -3.53 21.20
CA CYS A 11 14.68 -4.87 20.64
C CYS A 11 14.77 -6.04 21.65
N PHE A 12 15.06 -5.80 22.93
CA PHE A 12 15.12 -6.90 23.92
C PHE A 12 14.63 -6.58 25.34
N ALA A 13 14.22 -5.35 25.66
CA ALA A 13 13.68 -5.01 26.98
C ALA A 13 12.14 -5.13 27.08
N LEU A 14 11.44 -5.44 25.99
CA LEU A 14 9.96 -5.45 25.95
C LEU A 14 9.35 -6.81 25.60
N ILE A 15 10.08 -7.91 25.81
CA ILE A 15 9.49 -9.27 25.91
C ILE A 15 9.47 -9.77 27.38
N LEU A 16 10.05 -9.01 28.34
CA LEU A 16 10.02 -9.34 29.78
C LEU A 16 9.42 -8.24 30.68
N LEU A 17 8.71 -7.27 30.10
CA LEU A 17 7.71 -6.47 30.79
C LEU A 17 6.43 -6.58 29.98
N ILE A 18 5.72 -7.69 30.21
CA ILE A 18 4.46 -8.06 29.57
C ILE A 18 3.43 -6.99 29.97
N SER A 19 3.36 -5.92 29.18
CA SER A 19 2.05 -5.45 28.75
C SER A 19 1.48 -6.66 28.01
N PRO A 20 0.33 -7.24 28.40
CA PRO A 20 -0.23 -8.37 27.66
C PRO A 20 -0.17 -7.99 26.18
N ALA A 21 0.47 -8.80 25.35
CA ALA A 21 0.38 -8.61 23.92
C ALA A 21 -1.08 -8.94 23.61
N TRP A 22 -1.94 -7.92 23.49
CA TRP A 22 -3.31 -8.15 23.09
C TRP A 22 -3.21 -8.71 21.69
N ALA A 23 -3.56 -9.99 21.52
CA ALA A 23 -3.49 -10.73 20.26
C ALA A 23 -4.30 -10.09 19.11
N ASP A 24 -4.91 -8.93 19.34
CA ASP A 24 -5.68 -8.14 18.40
C ASP A 24 -4.78 -7.32 17.44
N ASN A 25 -3.48 -7.11 17.76
CA ASN A 25 -2.54 -6.40 16.87
C ASN A 25 -1.12 -7.00 16.85
N PHE A 26 -0.40 -6.79 15.73
CA PHE A 26 1.04 -7.07 15.58
C PHE A 26 1.78 -5.74 15.44
N GLU A 27 2.53 -5.32 16.47
CA GLU A 27 3.22 -4.01 16.46
C GLU A 27 2.26 -2.83 16.18
N GLY A 28 1.03 -2.89 16.69
CA GLY A 28 -0.03 -1.92 16.40
C GLY A 28 -0.74 -2.12 15.05
N LEU A 29 -0.33 -3.09 14.23
CA LEU A 29 -0.98 -3.41 12.96
C LEU A 29 -2.18 -4.34 13.16
N VAL A 30 -3.31 -3.93 12.61
CA VAL A 30 -4.60 -4.61 12.71
C VAL A 30 -5.13 -4.94 11.30
N PRO A 31 -5.20 -6.22 10.92
CA PRO A 31 -5.79 -6.64 9.66
C PRO A 31 -7.24 -6.18 9.51
N GLY A 32 -7.55 -5.56 8.38
CA GLY A 32 -8.83 -4.96 8.07
C GLY A 32 -8.94 -3.49 8.44
N GLU A 33 -8.00 -2.94 9.20
CA GLU A 33 -8.01 -1.56 9.67
C GLU A 33 -6.75 -0.79 9.30
N SER A 34 -5.58 -1.38 9.47
CA SER A 34 -4.31 -0.73 9.13
C SER A 34 -4.16 -0.57 7.62
N CYS A 35 -3.77 0.62 7.18
CA CYS A 35 -3.47 0.88 5.77
C CYS A 35 -2.03 0.50 5.42
N ARG A 36 -1.75 0.37 4.12
CA ARG A 36 -0.40 0.03 3.61
C ARG A 36 0.67 0.99 4.11
N GLY A 37 0.36 2.28 4.22
CA GLY A 37 1.28 3.25 4.77
C GLY A 37 1.67 2.99 6.22
N GLU A 38 0.71 2.67 7.09
CA GLU A 38 0.98 2.28 8.49
C GLU A 38 1.84 1.02 8.55
N VAL A 39 1.58 0.04 7.68
CA VAL A 39 2.44 -1.15 7.55
C VAL A 39 3.85 -0.77 7.16
N TYR A 40 4.05 0.12 6.18
CA TYR A 40 5.38 0.52 5.72
C TYR A 40 6.11 1.39 6.75
N GLN A 41 5.38 2.16 7.57
CA GLN A 41 5.97 2.90 8.70
C GLN A 41 6.47 1.94 9.78
N THR A 42 5.74 0.85 10.01
CA THR A 42 6.06 -0.13 11.06
C THR A 42 7.14 -1.12 10.63
N LEU A 43 7.02 -1.68 9.42
CA LEU A 43 7.90 -2.74 8.91
C LEU A 43 9.01 -2.22 7.98
N GLY A 44 9.02 -0.92 7.69
CA GLY A 44 9.92 -0.33 6.70
C GLY A 44 9.45 -0.53 5.25
N SER A 45 10.31 -0.17 4.31
CA SER A 45 10.03 -0.41 2.89
C SER A 45 10.13 -1.90 2.56
N PRO A 46 9.22 -2.44 1.74
CA PRO A 46 9.26 -3.85 1.38
C PRO A 46 10.50 -4.15 0.52
N LEU A 47 11.16 -5.26 0.84
CA LEU A 47 12.31 -5.80 0.12
C LEU A 47 11.90 -6.38 -1.24
N LYS A 48 10.67 -6.89 -1.33
CA LYS A 48 10.11 -7.49 -2.54
C LYS A 48 8.59 -7.26 -2.58
N LYS A 49 8.05 -7.14 -3.79
CA LYS A 49 6.61 -7.06 -4.07
C LYS A 49 6.27 -8.00 -5.22
N ASN A 50 5.05 -8.52 -5.25
CA ASN A 50 4.50 -9.08 -6.49
C ASN A 50 4.09 -7.92 -7.43
N GLN A 51 3.64 -8.25 -8.65
CA GLN A 51 3.42 -7.26 -9.70
C GLN A 51 2.48 -6.11 -9.29
N ASP A 52 1.36 -6.41 -8.64
CA ASP A 52 0.35 -5.43 -8.19
C ASP A 52 0.60 -4.89 -6.76
N ALA A 53 1.73 -5.27 -6.15
CA ALA A 53 2.05 -5.02 -4.75
C ALA A 53 0.97 -5.49 -3.75
N GLY A 54 0.07 -6.40 -4.14
CA GLY A 54 -0.89 -7.04 -3.26
C GLY A 54 -0.23 -7.94 -2.22
N ILE A 55 0.98 -8.42 -2.50
CA ILE A 55 1.83 -9.20 -1.59
C ILE A 55 3.21 -8.55 -1.50
N CYS A 56 3.63 -8.26 -0.28
CA CYS A 56 4.91 -7.62 0.04
C CYS A 56 5.70 -8.47 1.03
N TRP A 57 7.02 -8.49 0.89
CA TRP A 57 7.95 -9.09 1.85
C TRP A 57 8.81 -7.99 2.46
N PHE A 58 9.02 -8.06 3.78
CA PHE A 58 9.78 -7.04 4.53
C PHE A 58 10.98 -7.68 5.22
N ASP A 59 11.84 -6.83 5.79
CA ASP A 59 12.97 -7.27 6.59
C ASP A 59 12.47 -7.94 7.89
N PRO A 60 12.72 -9.24 8.08
CA PRO A 60 12.27 -9.94 9.27
C PRO A 60 13.26 -9.82 10.45
N ALA A 61 14.47 -9.30 10.22
CA ALA A 61 15.52 -9.25 11.24
C ALA A 61 15.12 -8.49 12.52
N PRO A 62 14.39 -7.36 12.45
CA PRO A 62 13.90 -6.67 13.66
C PRO A 62 12.96 -7.52 14.53
N PHE A 63 12.37 -8.59 13.96
CA PHE A 63 11.35 -9.42 14.58
C PHE A 63 11.83 -10.87 14.83
N GLN A 64 13.14 -11.12 14.76
CA GLN A 64 13.73 -12.46 14.92
C GLN A 64 13.06 -13.51 14.00
N GLY A 65 12.74 -13.09 12.78
CA GLY A 65 12.08 -13.91 11.78
C GLY A 65 13.00 -14.33 10.64
N LYS A 66 12.64 -15.41 9.96
CA LYS A 66 13.18 -15.81 8.65
C LYS A 66 12.52 -15.07 7.51
N SER A 67 11.23 -14.78 7.66
CA SER A 67 10.47 -14.03 6.67
C SER A 67 9.26 -13.35 7.31
N ILE A 68 8.93 -12.17 6.78
CA ILE A 68 7.68 -11.48 7.06
C ILE A 68 7.00 -11.15 5.74
N LYS A 69 5.77 -11.61 5.59
CA LYS A 69 4.97 -11.47 4.38
C LYS A 69 3.65 -10.80 4.73
N VAL A 70 3.28 -9.78 3.98
CA VAL A 70 2.00 -9.08 4.13
C VAL A 70 1.20 -9.18 2.85
N GLU A 71 -0.08 -9.50 3.00
CA GLU A 71 -1.09 -9.38 1.96
C GLU A 71 -1.96 -8.15 2.21
N PHE A 72 -2.30 -7.44 1.14
CA PHE A 72 -3.21 -6.30 1.17
C PHE A 72 -4.50 -6.61 0.40
N PHE A 73 -5.60 -6.01 0.85
CA PHE A 73 -6.78 -5.87 0.00
C PHE A 73 -6.50 -4.89 -1.14
N LYS A 74 -7.31 -4.93 -2.20
CA LYS A 74 -7.24 -3.93 -3.29
C LYS A 74 -7.42 -2.48 -2.80
N SER A 75 -8.10 -2.28 -1.67
CA SER A 75 -8.23 -0.97 -1.01
C SER A 75 -6.94 -0.46 -0.36
N GLY A 76 -5.89 -1.29 -0.29
CA GLY A 76 -4.65 -0.97 0.42
C GLY A 76 -4.68 -1.27 1.92
N LEU A 77 -5.78 -1.80 2.46
CA LEU A 77 -5.84 -2.24 3.85
C LEU A 77 -5.10 -3.57 4.05
N LEU A 78 -4.43 -3.72 5.18
CA LEU A 78 -3.80 -4.95 5.63
C LEU A 78 -4.83 -6.09 5.64
N LYS A 79 -4.55 -7.18 4.93
CA LYS A 79 -5.43 -8.35 4.88
C LYS A 79 -4.91 -9.47 5.77
N PHE A 80 -3.61 -9.76 5.66
CA PHE A 80 -2.97 -10.86 6.35
C PHE A 80 -1.50 -10.52 6.55
N LEU A 81 -0.96 -10.81 7.74
CA LEU A 81 0.47 -10.75 8.03
C LEU A 81 0.93 -12.16 8.41
N THR A 82 2.04 -12.62 7.84
CA THR A 82 2.69 -13.89 8.20
C THR A 82 4.10 -13.61 8.68
N LEU A 83 4.48 -14.19 9.81
CA LEU A 83 5.84 -14.22 10.34
C LEU A 83 6.29 -15.69 10.46
N GLU A 84 7.40 -16.02 9.81
CA GLU A 84 8.11 -17.27 10.05
C GLU A 84 9.23 -16.98 11.06
N PRO A 85 9.20 -17.53 12.28
CA PRO A 85 10.20 -17.24 13.29
C PRO A 85 11.54 -17.91 12.97
N GLU A 86 12.63 -17.30 13.41
CA GLU A 86 13.98 -17.85 13.27
C GLU A 86 14.14 -19.16 14.08
N GLN A 87 13.66 -19.12 15.32
CA GLN A 87 13.55 -20.28 16.20
C GLN A 87 12.12 -20.81 16.23
N GLY A 88 11.98 -22.14 16.28
CA GLY A 88 10.67 -22.77 16.48
C GLY A 88 10.27 -22.75 17.96
N TYR A 89 9.00 -22.48 18.23
CA TYR A 89 8.40 -22.56 19.56
C TYR A 89 7.23 -23.52 19.56
N SER A 90 6.93 -24.10 20.72
CA SER A 90 5.77 -24.98 20.86
C SER A 90 4.45 -24.22 20.73
N LEU A 91 3.36 -24.93 20.42
CA LEU A 91 2.03 -24.35 20.40
C LEU A 91 1.66 -23.71 21.75
N GLY A 92 1.95 -24.39 22.86
CA GLY A 92 1.67 -23.90 24.21
C GLY A 92 2.38 -22.58 24.52
N GLN A 93 3.64 -22.41 24.11
CA GLN A 93 4.36 -21.15 24.31
C GLN A 93 3.67 -19.98 23.59
N TYR A 94 3.25 -20.18 22.33
CA TYR A 94 2.48 -19.16 21.63
C TYR A 94 1.14 -18.88 22.29
N GLN A 95 0.45 -19.91 22.78
CA GLN A 95 -0.81 -19.75 23.49
C GLN A 95 -0.62 -18.91 24.76
N ASP A 96 0.42 -19.18 25.55
CA ASP A 96 0.73 -18.42 26.76
C ASP A 96 1.08 -16.96 26.45
N TRP A 97 1.95 -16.72 25.46
CA TRP A 97 2.39 -15.38 25.09
C TRP A 97 1.27 -14.49 24.54
N LEU A 98 0.36 -15.09 23.78
CA LEU A 98 -0.72 -14.37 23.10
C LEU A 98 -2.05 -14.45 23.88
N GLY A 99 -2.06 -15.10 25.05
CA GLY A 99 -3.26 -15.32 25.85
C GLY A 99 -4.35 -16.09 25.10
N LEU A 100 -3.97 -17.10 24.33
CA LEU A 100 -4.88 -17.92 23.54
C LEU A 100 -5.35 -19.13 24.34
N GLY A 101 -6.64 -19.41 24.27
CA GLY A 101 -7.22 -20.64 24.81
C GLY A 101 -7.11 -21.81 23.83
N ASN A 102 -8.17 -22.61 23.74
CA ASN A 102 -8.30 -23.60 22.68
C ASN A 102 -8.54 -22.91 21.32
N PRO A 103 -8.03 -23.47 20.22
CA PRO A 103 -8.33 -22.95 18.90
C PRO A 103 -9.84 -23.03 18.62
N ASP A 104 -10.39 -22.00 17.99
CA ASP A 104 -11.76 -21.97 17.50
C ASP A 104 -11.96 -23.01 16.39
N LYS A 105 -10.89 -23.29 15.64
CA LYS A 105 -10.88 -24.26 14.55
C LYS A 105 -9.49 -24.82 14.30
N GLU A 106 -9.42 -26.09 13.94
CA GLU A 106 -8.20 -26.73 13.45
C GLU A 106 -8.39 -27.30 12.05
N GLU A 107 -7.35 -27.23 11.21
CA GLU A 107 -7.33 -27.85 9.89
C GLU A 107 -5.96 -28.46 9.58
N VAL A 108 -5.96 -29.57 8.83
CA VAL A 108 -4.73 -30.13 8.27
C VAL A 108 -4.63 -29.78 6.80
N LYS A 109 -3.57 -29.10 6.40
CA LYS A 109 -3.29 -28.69 5.02
C LYS A 109 -1.84 -28.94 4.68
N ASN A 110 -1.57 -29.61 3.56
CA ASN A 110 -0.21 -29.87 3.07
C ASN A 110 0.73 -30.49 4.13
N GLY A 111 0.22 -31.43 4.93
CA GLY A 111 0.98 -32.09 6.01
C GLY A 111 1.27 -31.22 7.23
N LYS A 112 0.68 -30.02 7.33
CA LYS A 112 0.80 -29.10 8.45
C LYS A 112 -0.54 -28.99 9.19
N ARG A 113 -0.47 -28.77 10.50
CA ARG A 113 -1.64 -28.49 11.33
C ARG A 113 -1.77 -26.99 11.54
N HIS A 114 -2.92 -26.44 11.17
CA HIS A 114 -3.29 -25.05 11.32
C HIS A 114 -4.27 -24.92 12.49
N HIS A 115 -3.93 -24.05 13.42
CA HIS A 115 -4.77 -23.65 14.56
C HIS A 115 -5.28 -22.25 14.29
N TYR A 116 -6.59 -22.04 14.36
CA TYR A 116 -7.24 -20.76 14.13
C TYR A 116 -7.87 -20.26 15.43
N TYR A 117 -7.55 -19.03 15.78
CA TYR A 117 -8.07 -18.30 16.93
C TYR A 117 -8.81 -17.09 16.39
N ASP A 118 -9.98 -17.32 15.80
CA ASP A 118 -10.83 -16.31 15.19
C ASP A 118 -11.20 -15.21 16.18
N SER A 119 -11.36 -15.53 17.47
CA SER A 119 -11.60 -14.49 18.50
C SER A 119 -10.46 -13.45 18.61
N LYS A 120 -9.27 -13.80 18.13
CA LYS A 120 -8.05 -12.97 18.16
C LYS A 120 -7.46 -12.65 16.78
N GLY A 121 -7.99 -13.24 15.71
CA GLY A 121 -7.42 -13.08 14.37
C GLY A 121 -6.05 -13.72 14.20
N VAL A 122 -5.72 -14.73 15.02
CA VAL A 122 -4.41 -15.38 15.00
C VAL A 122 -4.52 -16.77 14.41
N THR A 123 -3.55 -17.15 13.58
CA THR A 123 -3.34 -18.54 13.18
C THR A 123 -1.92 -18.99 13.50
N LEU A 124 -1.79 -20.20 14.03
CA LEU A 124 -0.51 -20.85 14.34
C LEU A 124 -0.41 -22.13 13.51
N VAL A 125 0.73 -22.34 12.85
CA VAL A 125 0.93 -23.49 11.96
C VAL A 125 2.07 -24.37 12.44
N GLN A 126 1.76 -25.58 12.90
CA GLN A 126 2.77 -26.58 13.22
C GLN A 126 3.33 -27.21 11.94
N GLY A 127 4.65 -27.37 11.90
CA GLY A 127 5.39 -27.76 10.69
C GLY A 127 5.17 -29.20 10.22
N SER A 128 4.65 -30.08 11.08
CA SER A 128 4.33 -31.48 10.80
C SER A 128 3.13 -31.94 11.64
N LEU A 129 2.71 -33.19 11.47
CA LEU A 129 1.63 -33.81 12.24
C LEU A 129 2.13 -34.61 13.45
N GLU A 130 3.44 -34.60 13.70
CA GLU A 130 4.07 -35.31 14.81
C GLU A 130 3.72 -34.67 16.15
N GLU A 131 3.69 -35.48 17.20
CA GLU A 131 3.49 -34.99 18.56
C GLU A 131 4.67 -34.07 18.96
N GLY A 132 4.36 -32.92 19.53
CA GLY A 132 5.36 -31.92 19.90
C GLY A 132 5.92 -31.08 18.74
N ALA A 133 5.36 -31.20 17.52
CA ALA A 133 5.78 -30.38 16.38
C ALA A 133 5.74 -28.87 16.70
N LEU A 134 6.82 -28.17 16.35
CA LEU A 134 6.94 -26.73 16.60
C LEU A 134 6.11 -25.92 15.60
N VAL A 135 5.67 -24.74 16.04
CA VAL A 135 5.06 -23.73 15.19
C VAL A 135 6.14 -23.15 14.27
N THR A 136 5.83 -23.16 12.97
CA THR A 136 6.71 -22.69 11.89
C THR A 136 6.21 -21.40 11.25
N HIS A 137 4.92 -21.08 11.41
CA HIS A 137 4.33 -19.85 10.89
C HIS A 137 3.35 -19.31 11.93
N PHE A 138 3.48 -18.01 12.20
CA PHE A 138 2.49 -17.19 12.87
C PHE A 138 1.78 -16.36 11.81
N GLY A 139 0.46 -16.26 11.87
CA GLY A 139 -0.34 -15.41 11.01
C GLY A 139 -1.27 -14.52 11.81
N HIS A 140 -1.37 -13.25 11.41
CA HIS A 140 -2.40 -12.32 11.87
C HIS A 140 -3.34 -11.99 10.72
N TYR A 141 -4.64 -12.14 10.92
CA TYR A 141 -5.65 -11.99 9.88
C TYR A 141 -6.90 -11.29 10.37
N ARG A 142 -7.63 -10.74 9.39
CA ARG A 142 -8.87 -10.06 9.68
C ARG A 142 -9.93 -11.05 10.12
N VAL A 143 -10.48 -10.84 11.30
CA VAL A 143 -11.67 -11.53 11.81
C VAL A 143 -12.93 -10.89 11.23
N GLY A 144 -13.89 -11.72 10.83
CA GLY A 144 -15.23 -11.28 10.44
C GLY A 144 -15.53 -11.34 8.94
N ASN A 145 -16.72 -10.86 8.56
CA ASN A 145 -17.33 -11.16 7.27
C ASN A 145 -16.62 -10.47 6.10
N ALA A 146 -16.12 -11.25 5.14
CA ALA A 146 -15.54 -10.75 3.90
C ALA A 146 -16.48 -9.79 3.14
N LYS A 147 -17.81 -9.97 3.18
CA LYS A 147 -18.76 -9.02 2.57
C LYS A 147 -18.74 -7.64 3.23
N LEU A 148 -18.55 -7.57 4.55
CA LEU A 148 -18.39 -6.31 5.28
C LEU A 148 -17.07 -5.61 4.89
N SER A 149 -16.03 -6.40 4.59
CA SER A 149 -14.73 -5.89 4.13
C SER A 149 -14.73 -5.28 2.73
N GLU A 150 -15.76 -5.55 1.93
CA GLU A 150 -15.85 -5.12 0.53
C GLU A 150 -16.95 -4.08 0.27
N GLN A 151 -17.64 -3.63 1.31
CA GLN A 151 -18.70 -2.61 1.17
C GLN A 151 -18.19 -1.28 0.60
N TRP A 152 -16.89 -0.98 0.69
CA TRP A 152 -16.28 0.16 0.03
C TRP A 152 -16.34 0.06 -1.50
N LYS A 153 -16.32 -1.15 -2.08
CA LYS A 153 -16.37 -1.37 -3.54
C LYS A 153 -17.65 -0.82 -4.14
N ALA A 154 -18.78 -1.00 -3.47
CA ALA A 154 -20.06 -0.47 -3.94
C ALA A 154 -20.03 1.08 -4.02
N ILE A 155 -19.38 1.74 -3.06
CA ILE A 155 -19.23 3.21 -3.07
C ILE A 155 -18.25 3.63 -4.18
N GLU A 156 -17.18 2.88 -4.41
CA GLU A 156 -16.30 3.13 -5.55
C GLU A 156 -17.05 2.96 -6.88
N GLU A 157 -17.87 1.93 -7.04
CA GLU A 157 -18.68 1.72 -8.23
C GLU A 157 -19.69 2.86 -8.46
N GLU A 158 -20.32 3.37 -7.39
CA GLU A 158 -21.14 4.59 -7.43
C GLU A 158 -20.34 5.77 -8.02
N PHE A 159 -19.12 6.00 -7.53
CA PHE A 159 -18.24 7.06 -8.03
C PHE A 159 -17.83 6.84 -9.49
N HIS A 160 -17.44 5.62 -9.88
CA HIS A 160 -17.04 5.31 -11.25
C HIS A 160 -18.19 5.48 -12.25
N LYS A 161 -19.40 5.08 -11.86
CA LYS A 161 -20.61 5.30 -12.67
C LYS A 161 -20.88 6.80 -12.84
N ALA A 162 -20.81 7.57 -11.76
CA ALA A 162 -20.99 9.02 -11.80
C ALA A 162 -19.93 9.72 -12.67
N LYS A 163 -18.65 9.30 -12.56
CA LYS A 163 -17.56 9.75 -13.43
C LYS A 163 -17.84 9.46 -14.90
N LYS A 164 -18.34 8.27 -15.23
CA LYS A 164 -18.70 7.89 -16.61
C LYS A 164 -19.83 8.76 -17.17
N SER A 165 -20.81 9.11 -16.34
CA SER A 165 -21.91 10.02 -16.72
C SER A 165 -21.57 11.50 -16.56
N LYS A 166 -20.35 11.84 -16.11
CA LYS A 166 -19.92 13.21 -15.78
C LYS A 166 -20.84 13.91 -14.77
N ASP A 167 -21.45 13.15 -13.86
CA ASP A 167 -22.33 13.67 -12.82
C ASP A 167 -21.50 14.13 -11.61
N CYS A 168 -21.19 15.42 -11.59
CA CYS A 168 -20.38 16.03 -10.54
C CYS A 168 -21.05 16.00 -9.16
N ALA A 169 -22.38 16.03 -9.07
CA ALA A 169 -23.08 15.97 -7.78
C ALA A 169 -22.99 14.56 -7.20
N ALA A 170 -23.25 13.54 -8.01
CA ALA A 170 -23.14 12.14 -7.59
C ALA A 170 -21.69 11.75 -7.25
N MET A 171 -20.71 12.25 -8.01
CA MET A 171 -19.30 12.07 -7.67
C MET A 171 -18.97 12.67 -6.30
N ASN A 172 -19.44 13.90 -6.03
CA ASN A 172 -19.22 14.58 -4.76
C ASN A 172 -19.76 13.75 -3.58
N GLN A 173 -21.01 13.30 -3.71
CA GLN A 173 -21.67 12.48 -2.71
C GLN A 173 -20.92 11.16 -2.46
N ALA A 174 -20.49 10.47 -3.51
CA ALA A 174 -19.85 9.17 -3.40
C ALA A 174 -18.49 9.25 -2.68
N TRP A 175 -17.61 10.20 -3.05
CA TRP A 175 -16.31 10.31 -2.37
C TRP A 175 -16.47 10.75 -0.91
N GLN A 176 -17.42 11.64 -0.60
CA GLN A 176 -17.70 12.06 0.78
C GLN A 176 -18.17 10.91 1.65
N LYS A 177 -19.15 10.14 1.16
CA LYS A 177 -19.66 8.93 1.81
C LYS A 177 -18.53 7.91 2.05
N GLY A 178 -17.68 7.72 1.04
CA GLY A 178 -16.50 6.84 1.13
C GLY A 178 -15.52 7.29 2.21
N ARG A 179 -15.11 8.56 2.20
CA ARG A 179 -14.18 9.12 3.20
C ARG A 179 -14.73 9.09 4.62
N GLN A 180 -16.03 9.34 4.80
CA GLN A 180 -16.67 9.29 6.11
C GLN A 180 -16.65 7.86 6.68
N LYS A 181 -16.95 6.86 5.85
CA LYS A 181 -17.05 5.46 6.31
C LYS A 181 -15.70 4.73 6.33
N TYR A 182 -14.78 5.10 5.44
CA TYR A 182 -13.49 4.43 5.23
C TYR A 182 -12.34 5.45 5.08
N PRO A 183 -11.99 6.18 6.15
CA PRO A 183 -11.02 7.27 6.07
C PRO A 183 -9.59 6.81 5.73
N LYS A 184 -9.29 5.51 5.86
CA LYS A 184 -7.98 4.92 5.58
C LYS A 184 -7.83 4.32 4.18
N ILE A 185 -8.87 4.38 3.34
CA ILE A 185 -8.80 3.92 1.95
C ILE A 185 -8.43 5.11 1.05
N SER A 186 -7.25 5.06 0.43
CA SER A 186 -6.70 6.19 -0.36
C SER A 186 -7.56 6.56 -1.55
N SER A 187 -8.21 5.59 -2.20
CA SER A 187 -9.00 5.80 -3.41
C SER A 187 -10.12 6.83 -3.24
N PHE A 188 -10.71 6.97 -2.04
CA PHE A 188 -11.71 8.01 -1.79
C PHE A 188 -11.10 9.42 -1.70
N ILE A 189 -9.84 9.54 -1.28
CA ILE A 189 -9.07 10.80 -1.36
C ILE A 189 -8.74 11.10 -2.83
N SER A 190 -8.31 10.10 -3.59
CA SER A 190 -7.99 10.26 -5.01
C SER A 190 -9.24 10.60 -5.84
N ASN A 191 -10.40 10.08 -5.44
CA ASN A 191 -11.71 10.44 -6.01
C ASN A 191 -12.09 11.90 -5.70
N GLN A 192 -11.84 12.37 -4.48
CA GLN A 192 -12.00 13.79 -4.14
C GLN A 192 -11.07 14.67 -4.98
N LEU A 193 -9.79 14.29 -5.08
CA LEU A 193 -8.79 14.99 -5.89
C LEU A 193 -9.26 15.10 -7.35
N TYR A 194 -9.70 13.98 -7.92
CA TYR A 194 -10.23 13.94 -9.30
C TYR A 194 -11.47 14.82 -9.46
N TRP A 195 -12.40 14.79 -8.48
CA TRP A 195 -13.60 15.62 -8.49
C TRP A 195 -13.26 17.12 -8.44
N LEU A 196 -12.37 17.55 -7.54
CA LEU A 196 -11.94 18.94 -7.45
C LEU A 196 -11.35 19.42 -8.78
N ILE A 197 -10.44 18.67 -9.38
CA ILE A 197 -9.80 19.05 -10.65
C ILE A 197 -10.81 19.11 -11.80
N THR A 198 -11.76 18.16 -11.86
CA THR A 198 -12.64 17.98 -13.04
C THR A 198 -13.95 18.75 -12.96
N CYS A 199 -14.55 18.84 -11.77
CA CYS A 199 -15.90 19.35 -11.55
C CYS A 199 -15.93 20.76 -10.95
N VAL A 200 -14.95 21.08 -10.11
CA VAL A 200 -14.79 22.44 -9.55
C VAL A 200 -13.85 23.25 -10.44
N GLY A 201 -12.75 22.63 -10.86
CA GLY A 201 -11.76 23.24 -11.75
C GLY A 201 -10.56 23.80 -11.01
N GLU A 202 -9.44 23.93 -11.75
CA GLU A 202 -8.14 24.31 -11.20
C GLU A 202 -8.07 25.74 -10.66
N VAL A 203 -8.89 26.65 -11.20
CA VAL A 203 -8.91 28.06 -10.78
C VAL A 203 -9.61 28.23 -9.44
N GLU A 204 -10.68 27.47 -9.21
CA GLU A 204 -11.52 27.55 -8.03
C GLU A 204 -11.02 26.66 -6.88
N THR A 205 -10.15 25.68 -7.17
CA THR A 205 -9.58 24.79 -6.16
C THR A 205 -8.27 25.34 -5.59
N ASP A 206 -8.12 25.33 -4.27
CA ASP A 206 -6.84 25.62 -3.63
C ASP A 206 -5.78 24.55 -4.00
N ARG A 207 -4.70 24.98 -4.65
CA ARG A 207 -3.58 24.09 -5.02
C ARG A 207 -2.98 23.39 -3.80
N ASN A 208 -2.92 24.08 -2.65
CA ASN A 208 -2.41 23.49 -1.42
C ASN A 208 -3.32 22.37 -0.90
N GLU A 209 -4.63 22.48 -1.10
CA GLU A 209 -5.58 21.40 -0.79
C GLU A 209 -5.28 20.19 -1.69
N LEU A 210 -5.15 20.38 -3.00
CA LEU A 210 -4.84 19.29 -3.94
C LEU A 210 -3.53 18.57 -3.58
N LEU A 211 -2.48 19.34 -3.26
CA LEU A 211 -1.20 18.76 -2.85
C LEU A 211 -1.30 18.02 -1.51
N SER A 212 -2.06 18.55 -0.55
CA SER A 212 -2.30 17.90 0.73
C SER A 212 -3.03 16.57 0.55
N LEU A 213 -4.08 16.55 -0.29
CA LEU A 213 -4.83 15.34 -0.62
C LEU A 213 -3.93 14.29 -1.28
N ALA A 214 -3.13 14.67 -2.29
CA ALA A 214 -2.23 13.74 -2.95
C ALA A 214 -1.18 13.14 -2.00
N LYS A 215 -0.60 13.96 -1.11
CA LYS A 215 0.33 13.47 -0.08
C LYS A 215 -0.35 12.54 0.90
N LYS A 216 -1.58 12.86 1.33
CA LYS A 216 -2.35 12.00 2.24
C LYS A 216 -2.71 10.67 1.59
N ALA A 217 -3.05 10.65 0.31
CA ALA A 217 -3.32 9.42 -0.43
C ALA A 217 -2.10 8.49 -0.44
N ILE A 218 -0.89 9.04 -0.70
CA ILE A 218 0.38 8.29 -0.63
C ILE A 218 0.66 7.82 0.80
N GLU A 219 0.41 8.66 1.81
CA GLU A 219 0.58 8.28 3.22
C GLU A 219 -0.30 7.10 3.59
N LEU A 220 -1.52 7.00 3.07
CA LEU A 220 -2.39 5.84 3.31
C LEU A 220 -1.99 4.63 2.46
N ASN A 221 -1.66 4.86 1.19
CA ASN A 221 -1.34 3.81 0.24
C ASN A 221 -0.28 4.29 -0.77
N PRO A 222 1.01 3.97 -0.55
CA PRO A 222 2.08 4.28 -1.48
C PRO A 222 2.00 3.36 -2.71
N ALA A 223 1.12 3.71 -3.64
CA ALA A 223 0.83 2.98 -4.87
C ALA A 223 1.08 3.86 -6.11
N ASP A 224 1.33 3.21 -7.24
CA ASP A 224 1.64 3.85 -8.52
C ASP A 224 0.66 4.98 -8.87
N ILE A 225 -0.65 4.72 -8.77
CA ILE A 225 -1.68 5.72 -9.09
C ILE A 225 -1.57 7.00 -8.25
N GLU A 226 -1.15 6.90 -6.99
CA GLU A 226 -1.01 8.06 -6.11
C GLU A 226 0.26 8.87 -6.44
N TYR A 227 1.33 8.18 -6.83
CA TYR A 227 2.54 8.83 -7.35
C TYR A 227 2.30 9.49 -8.71
N ILE A 228 1.48 8.89 -9.57
CA ILE A 228 1.03 9.48 -10.84
C ILE A 228 0.26 10.78 -10.57
N ASN A 229 -0.71 10.76 -9.64
CA ASN A 229 -1.47 11.93 -9.24
C ASN A 229 -0.54 13.06 -8.72
N LEU A 230 0.40 12.72 -7.83
CA LEU A 230 1.36 13.69 -7.30
C LEU A 230 2.28 14.27 -8.39
N GLY A 231 2.80 13.42 -9.28
CA GLY A 231 3.65 13.85 -10.38
C GLY A 231 2.91 14.76 -11.36
N TRP A 232 1.65 14.46 -11.66
CA TRP A 232 0.81 15.30 -12.49
C TRP A 232 0.60 16.69 -11.88
N LEU A 233 0.28 16.77 -10.57
CA LEU A 233 0.14 18.04 -9.86
C LEU A 233 1.42 18.87 -9.92
N TYR A 234 2.58 18.24 -9.67
CA TYR A 234 3.86 18.95 -9.75
C TYR A 234 4.19 19.44 -11.15
N THR A 235 3.83 18.67 -12.18
CA THR A 235 4.04 19.02 -13.58
C THR A 235 3.15 20.20 -14.00
N HIS A 236 1.84 20.11 -13.75
CA HIS A 236 0.86 21.02 -14.34
C HIS A 236 0.58 22.26 -13.48
N LEU A 237 0.42 22.08 -12.17
CA LEU A 237 0.01 23.18 -11.28
C LEU A 237 1.19 23.93 -10.69
N TYR A 238 2.28 23.21 -10.37
CA TYR A 238 3.44 23.81 -9.71
C TYR A 238 4.61 24.07 -10.65
N LYS A 239 4.66 23.40 -11.82
CA LYS A 239 5.81 23.43 -12.75
C LYS A 239 7.13 23.09 -12.04
N ASP A 240 7.07 22.25 -11.01
CA ASP A 240 8.21 21.76 -10.25
C ASP A 240 8.65 20.41 -10.81
N TRP A 241 9.41 20.47 -11.90
CA TRP A 241 9.85 19.30 -12.65
C TRP A 241 10.71 18.35 -11.80
N THR A 242 11.44 18.88 -10.81
CA THR A 242 12.27 18.05 -9.93
C THR A 242 11.40 17.17 -9.03
N LYS A 243 10.35 17.73 -8.43
CA LYS A 243 9.42 16.93 -7.62
C LYS A 243 8.54 16.03 -8.46
N ALA A 244 8.17 16.45 -9.67
CA ALA A 244 7.47 15.59 -10.63
C ALA A 244 8.29 14.34 -10.98
N LEU A 245 9.57 14.50 -11.33
CA LEU A 245 10.47 13.37 -11.58
C LEU A 245 10.61 12.44 -10.39
N SER A 246 10.74 12.99 -9.18
CA SER A 246 10.79 12.20 -7.94
C SER A 246 9.50 11.41 -7.71
N ALA A 247 8.33 11.98 -7.99
CA ALA A 247 7.07 11.25 -7.88
C ALA A 247 6.99 10.13 -8.94
N PHE A 248 7.23 10.45 -10.21
CA PHE A 248 7.16 9.48 -11.30
C PHE A 248 8.19 8.35 -11.21
N SER A 249 9.35 8.56 -10.57
CA SER A 249 10.34 7.48 -10.36
C SER A 249 9.86 6.38 -9.42
N ASN A 250 8.76 6.60 -8.69
CA ASN A 250 8.14 5.58 -7.84
C ASN A 250 7.09 4.73 -8.58
N VAL A 251 6.86 4.98 -9.88
CA VAL A 251 5.83 4.30 -10.68
C VAL A 251 6.43 3.13 -11.46
N ASN A 252 5.74 1.99 -11.45
CA ASN A 252 6.08 0.87 -12.34
C ASN A 252 5.78 1.20 -13.81
N LEU A 253 6.80 1.60 -14.57
CA LEU A 253 6.68 2.00 -15.96
C LEU A 253 6.21 0.87 -16.90
N ARG A 254 6.35 -0.40 -16.51
CA ARG A 254 5.82 -1.53 -17.28
C ARG A 254 4.29 -1.57 -17.23
N GLU A 255 3.71 -1.23 -16.09
CA GLU A 255 2.25 -1.20 -15.90
C GLU A 255 1.65 0.14 -16.36
N TYR A 256 2.42 1.22 -16.26
CA TYR A 256 2.01 2.56 -16.68
C TYR A 256 2.99 3.17 -17.69
N PRO A 257 3.06 2.66 -18.94
CA PRO A 257 3.99 3.18 -19.95
C PRO A 257 3.78 4.65 -20.28
N ALA A 258 2.55 5.16 -20.15
CA ALA A 258 2.23 6.58 -20.29
C ALA A 258 3.08 7.52 -19.41
N ILE A 259 3.67 7.03 -18.33
CA ILE A 259 4.56 7.82 -17.47
C ILE A 259 5.89 8.15 -18.15
N HIS A 260 6.33 7.36 -19.15
CA HIS A 260 7.48 7.73 -19.97
C HIS A 260 7.29 9.09 -20.65
N PHE A 261 6.09 9.40 -21.18
CA PHE A 261 5.82 10.72 -21.77
C PHE A 261 6.02 11.87 -20.75
N PHE A 262 5.48 11.73 -19.54
CA PHE A 262 5.60 12.76 -18.52
C PHE A 262 7.04 12.91 -17.98
N LEU A 263 7.79 11.81 -17.86
CA LEU A 263 9.22 11.83 -17.54
C LEU A 263 10.00 12.59 -18.61
N GLY A 264 9.76 12.29 -19.89
CA GLY A 264 10.37 12.97 -21.03
C GLY A 264 10.12 14.48 -21.01
N GLY A 265 8.86 14.89 -20.82
CA GLY A 265 8.48 16.30 -20.70
C GLY A 265 9.16 17.02 -19.54
N CYS A 266 9.25 16.38 -18.37
CA CYS A 266 9.95 16.96 -17.23
C CYS A 266 11.45 17.11 -17.48
N LEU A 267 12.09 16.12 -18.11
CA LEU A 267 13.53 16.15 -18.43
C LEU A 267 13.86 17.19 -19.49
N GLU A 268 13.01 17.31 -20.52
CA GLU A 268 13.11 18.35 -21.55
C GLU A 268 13.07 19.74 -20.90
N LYS A 269 12.11 20.00 -20.01
CA LYS A 269 12.01 21.29 -19.30
C LYS A 269 13.20 21.58 -18.40
N LYS A 270 13.94 20.55 -18.00
CA LYS A 270 15.19 20.66 -17.23
C LYS A 270 16.45 20.71 -18.12
N GLY A 271 16.30 20.63 -19.45
CA GLY A 271 17.43 20.63 -20.39
C GLY A 271 18.21 19.31 -20.42
N VAL A 272 17.67 18.22 -19.86
CA VAL A 272 18.32 16.90 -19.88
C VAL A 272 17.87 16.14 -21.13
N VAL A 273 18.33 16.62 -22.28
CA VAL A 273 17.82 16.27 -23.61
C VAL A 273 17.91 14.77 -23.91
N ASP A 274 19.09 14.16 -23.73
CA ASP A 274 19.31 12.75 -24.10
C ASP A 274 18.32 11.81 -23.40
N LYS A 275 18.10 12.02 -22.10
CA LYS A 275 17.14 11.22 -21.32
C LYS A 275 15.69 11.54 -21.68
N ALA A 276 15.39 12.78 -22.05
CA ALA A 276 14.06 13.13 -22.52
C ALA A 276 13.71 12.35 -23.80
N LEU A 277 14.63 12.30 -24.76
CA LEU A 277 14.50 11.53 -26.00
C LEU A 277 14.33 10.03 -25.75
N GLU A 278 15.10 9.46 -24.83
CA GLU A 278 14.95 8.05 -24.41
C GLU A 278 13.52 7.77 -23.95
N HIS A 279 13.01 8.58 -23.02
CA HIS A 279 11.66 8.39 -22.49
C HIS A 279 10.56 8.62 -23.54
N TYR A 280 10.66 9.63 -24.41
CA TYR A 280 9.68 9.79 -25.47
C TYR A 280 9.65 8.60 -26.44
N ARG A 281 10.81 8.06 -26.80
CA ARG A 281 10.91 6.86 -27.67
C ARG A 281 10.36 5.62 -26.98
N ASP A 282 10.64 5.42 -25.70
CA ASP A 282 10.08 4.31 -24.91
C ASP A 282 8.56 4.39 -24.82
N TYR A 283 8.01 5.60 -24.62
CA TYR A 283 6.57 5.83 -24.67
C TYR A 283 5.98 5.42 -26.02
N LEU A 284 6.53 5.92 -27.13
CA LEU A 284 6.07 5.61 -28.49
C LEU A 284 6.21 4.12 -28.84
N LYS A 285 7.22 3.45 -28.29
CA LYS A 285 7.39 2.00 -28.46
C LYS A 285 6.33 1.20 -27.73
N ALA A 286 5.96 1.63 -26.52
CA ALA A 286 4.98 0.95 -25.69
C ALA A 286 3.53 1.26 -26.09
N GLU A 287 3.27 2.51 -26.49
CA GLU A 287 1.95 3.02 -26.87
C GLU A 287 2.04 3.84 -28.18
N PRO A 288 2.26 3.20 -29.35
CA PRO A 288 2.44 3.91 -30.62
C PRO A 288 1.23 4.76 -31.01
N ASP A 289 0.02 4.31 -30.66
CA ASP A 289 -1.25 5.03 -30.88
C ASP A 289 -1.83 5.59 -29.55
N GLY A 290 -0.97 5.73 -28.53
CA GLY A 290 -1.37 6.22 -27.22
C GLY A 290 -1.85 7.67 -27.24
N LYS A 291 -2.54 8.10 -26.18
CA LYS A 291 -3.11 9.46 -26.06
C LYS A 291 -2.07 10.57 -26.29
N TRP A 292 -0.81 10.31 -25.94
CA TRP A 292 0.28 11.29 -26.02
C TRP A 292 1.22 11.06 -27.19
N SER A 293 0.90 10.15 -28.12
CA SER A 293 1.80 9.72 -29.21
C SER A 293 2.24 10.90 -30.08
N THR A 294 1.31 11.71 -30.57
CA THR A 294 1.63 12.91 -31.35
C THR A 294 2.57 13.86 -30.59
N PHE A 295 2.27 14.15 -29.32
CA PHE A 295 3.10 15.05 -28.50
C PHE A 295 4.49 14.48 -28.19
N ALA A 296 4.58 13.17 -27.99
CA ALA A 296 5.85 12.48 -27.79
C ALA A 296 6.69 12.51 -29.07
N GLN A 297 6.08 12.30 -30.23
CA GLN A 297 6.75 12.40 -31.53
C GLN A 297 7.24 13.82 -31.79
N GLU A 298 6.41 14.84 -31.55
CA GLU A 298 6.83 16.24 -31.60
C GLU A 298 7.99 16.55 -30.64
N GLY A 299 8.01 15.90 -29.47
CA GLY A 299 9.13 15.98 -28.53
C GLY A 299 10.41 15.37 -29.08
N VAL A 300 10.32 14.23 -29.79
CA VAL A 300 11.46 13.59 -30.46
C VAL A 300 11.97 14.43 -31.63
N ASP A 301 11.07 15.03 -32.41
CA ASP A 301 11.45 15.80 -33.61
C ASP A 301 12.05 17.16 -33.27
N ARG A 302 11.71 17.71 -32.09
CA ARG A 302 12.18 19.02 -31.63
C ARG A 302 13.56 18.99 -30.96
N LEU A 303 13.93 17.86 -30.35
CA LEU A 303 15.12 17.71 -29.50
C LEU A 303 16.28 17.06 -30.25
#